data_AF-A0A2T3N3L9-F1
#
_entry.id   AF-A0A2T3N3L9-F1
#
_cell.length_a   1.000
_cell.length_b   1.000
_cell.length_c   1.000
_cell.angle_alpha   90.00
_cell.angle_beta   90.00
_cell.angle_gamma   90.00
#
_symmetry.space_group_name_H-M   'P 1'
#
loop_
_entity.id
_entity.type
_entity.pdbx_description
1 polymer ?
#
loop_
_entity_poly.entity_id
_entity_poly.type
_entity_poly.pdbx_seq_one_letter_code
_entity_poly.pdbx_strand_id
1 'polypeptide(L)'
;MPPKQPFTAILSQAIGSSYFRIGHDHWHIKELLSLQHLLLLTAPTIKDGLLWWSKSVSLFDRSIYVEPTSRYDCLSLQFKSRTNTELPLWVHYLTQDLLEHISSFTHLTHTWLQTPNQRYPLIRNEYGEWLKLHFDHQEIQVTATPDPKLFSLAKQFFLLLQHVHIEKEDLICRLKKHIHDDISSPLRLSDLAVHLGLSPRTLQRRLQEKQINFTTLVDDEKKTTALRLLADTQLNVSNIANQLGYDEPSNFHRAFRKWYPFSPQMYREQCRANRAVQQENPIRLHYATAVIESSTGKQGQTGQVWIEVDNIAFEKKVAVECEDRDGVWRRYPAFFNYFLTDGIELWSTANLPVAKPLRFRLCYEVDGNQFIDDNLQHNYVVNEPILLGHPLVVVPTLVVVPEMEGVRVVIELACRLPDTEIIHCHIDGQENNRWAMTKTNQNHQFSSWSLSTYLTERPQKCHFELISQQGEHQRCDNYQHDYLFLSPLS
;
A
#
# COMPACT_ATOMS: atom_id res chain seq x y z
N MET A 1 30.98 28.93 -21.17
CA MET A 1 30.09 27.76 -21.39
C MET A 1 29.49 27.37 -20.06
N PRO A 2 28.18 27.07 -19.96
CA PRO A 2 27.63 26.56 -18.72
C PRO A 2 28.33 25.24 -18.35
N PRO A 3 28.56 24.94 -17.06
CA PRO A 3 29.14 23.66 -16.67
C PRO A 3 28.23 22.53 -17.17
N LYS A 4 28.80 21.55 -17.88
CA LYS A 4 28.06 20.33 -18.26
C LYS A 4 27.47 19.73 -16.99
N GLN A 5 26.16 19.60 -16.94
CA GLN A 5 25.44 19.01 -15.82
C GLN A 5 25.93 17.56 -15.63
N PRO A 6 26.23 17.10 -14.40
CA PRO A 6 26.78 15.76 -14.19
C PRO A 6 25.76 14.69 -14.65
N PHE A 7 26.25 13.62 -15.29
CA PHE A 7 25.42 12.54 -15.86
C PHE A 7 24.39 11.99 -14.85
N THR A 8 24.80 11.82 -13.59
CA THR A 8 23.92 11.38 -12.49
C THR A 8 22.71 12.28 -12.27
N ALA A 9 22.86 13.60 -12.45
CA ALA A 9 21.77 14.57 -12.30
C ALA A 9 20.81 14.52 -13.51
N ILE A 10 21.34 14.37 -14.73
CA ILE A 10 20.55 14.21 -15.95
C ILE A 10 19.72 12.93 -15.86
N LEU A 11 20.36 11.82 -15.48
CA LEU A 11 19.69 10.52 -15.35
C LEU A 11 18.65 10.52 -14.22
N SER A 12 18.97 11.12 -13.06
CA SER A 12 18.02 11.29 -11.97
C SER A 12 16.75 12.04 -12.39
N GLN A 13 16.93 13.10 -13.19
CA GLN A 13 15.83 13.91 -13.67
C GLN A 13 14.98 13.14 -14.69
N ALA A 14 15.61 12.38 -15.58
CA ALA A 14 14.92 11.57 -16.58
C ALA A 14 14.20 10.35 -16.00
N ILE A 15 14.71 9.76 -14.91
CA ILE A 15 14.05 8.66 -14.19
C ILE A 15 12.97 9.16 -13.23
N GLY A 16 13.09 10.41 -12.76
CA GLY A 16 12.20 10.99 -11.75
C GLY A 16 12.61 10.67 -10.31
N SER A 17 13.72 9.95 -10.10
CA SER A 17 14.30 9.69 -8.77
C SER A 17 15.82 9.63 -8.80
N SER A 18 16.45 10.07 -7.71
CA SER A 18 17.89 9.90 -7.45
C SER A 18 18.18 8.73 -6.48
N TYR A 19 17.13 8.15 -5.88
CA TYR A 19 17.24 7.07 -4.90
C TYR A 19 16.21 5.97 -5.19
N PHE A 20 16.60 4.73 -4.95
CA PHE A 20 15.78 3.54 -5.13
C PHE A 20 15.74 2.78 -3.81
N ARG A 21 14.55 2.34 -3.40
CA ARG A 21 14.44 1.41 -2.27
C ARG A 21 14.54 0.00 -2.84
N ILE A 22 15.64 -0.68 -2.56
CA ILE A 22 15.85 -2.07 -2.94
C ILE A 22 15.83 -2.88 -1.64
N GLY A 23 14.65 -3.37 -1.28
CA GLY A 23 14.41 -4.10 -0.02
C GLY A 23 14.24 -3.14 1.14
N HIS A 24 15.07 -3.27 2.17
CA HIS A 24 15.08 -2.37 3.33
C HIS A 24 16.09 -1.22 3.18
N ASP A 25 16.96 -1.26 2.15
CA ASP A 25 18.06 -0.33 1.98
C ASP A 25 17.80 0.71 0.89
N HIS A 26 18.38 1.90 1.08
CA HIS A 26 18.31 3.03 0.16
C HIS A 26 19.56 3.07 -0.71
N TRP A 27 19.35 2.99 -2.03
CA TRP A 27 20.43 3.04 -3.03
C TRP A 27 20.36 4.36 -3.80
N HIS A 28 21.41 5.15 -3.74
CA HIS A 28 21.55 6.31 -4.61
C HIS A 28 21.85 5.85 -6.05
N ILE A 29 21.36 6.59 -7.04
CA ILE A 29 21.55 6.26 -8.47
C ILE A 29 23.03 6.11 -8.84
N LYS A 30 23.91 6.86 -8.17
CA LYS A 30 25.37 6.78 -8.37
C LYS A 30 25.92 5.40 -7.96
N GLU A 31 25.37 4.77 -6.94
CA GLU A 31 25.81 3.45 -6.45
C GLU A 31 25.38 2.36 -7.44
N LEU A 32 24.17 2.46 -7.98
CA LEU A 32 23.69 1.55 -9.04
C LEU A 32 24.51 1.69 -10.33
N LEU A 33 24.86 2.92 -10.71
CA LEU A 33 25.76 3.18 -11.85
C LEU A 33 27.17 2.63 -11.59
N SER A 34 27.67 2.76 -10.36
CA SER A 34 28.98 2.21 -9.98
C SER A 34 28.98 0.68 -10.08
N LEU A 35 27.90 0.02 -9.65
CA LEU A 35 27.71 -1.42 -9.83
C LEU A 35 27.66 -1.81 -11.32
N GLN A 36 26.97 -1.01 -12.15
CA GLN A 36 26.94 -1.20 -13.60
C GLN A 36 28.33 -1.12 -14.24
N HIS A 37 29.11 -0.10 -13.87
CA HIS A 37 30.47 0.08 -14.38
C HIS A 37 31.40 -1.04 -13.88
N LEU A 38 31.28 -1.46 -12.62
CA LEU A 38 32.01 -2.60 -12.08
C LEU A 38 31.72 -3.87 -12.88
N LEU A 39 30.45 -4.19 -13.14
CA LEU A 39 30.05 -5.35 -13.96
C LEU A 39 30.62 -5.29 -15.38
N LEU A 40 30.74 -4.10 -15.97
CA LEU A 40 31.26 -3.93 -17.32
C LEU A 40 32.79 -4.06 -17.38
N LEU A 41 33.52 -3.34 -16.50
CA LEU A 41 34.97 -3.17 -16.59
C LEU A 41 35.76 -4.35 -16.04
N THR A 42 35.23 -5.04 -15.03
CA THR A 42 35.94 -6.13 -14.33
C THR A 42 35.71 -7.50 -14.96
N ALA A 43 34.77 -7.59 -15.91
CA ALA A 43 34.39 -8.82 -16.59
C ALA A 43 35.57 -9.46 -17.35
N PRO A 44 35.58 -10.79 -17.56
CA PRO A 44 36.62 -11.47 -18.34
C PRO A 44 36.70 -11.00 -19.79
N THR A 45 35.56 -10.64 -20.37
CA THR A 45 35.45 -10.07 -21.72
C THR A 45 34.44 -8.93 -21.71
N ILE A 46 34.55 -7.99 -22.65
CA ILE A 46 33.52 -6.95 -22.85
C ILE A 46 32.17 -7.59 -23.16
N LYS A 47 32.13 -8.72 -23.87
CA LYS A 47 30.92 -9.49 -24.09
C LYS A 47 30.24 -9.89 -22.78
N ASP A 48 31.00 -10.46 -21.84
CA ASP A 48 30.47 -10.84 -20.52
C ASP A 48 30.00 -9.61 -19.75
N GLY A 49 30.77 -8.52 -19.79
CA GLY A 49 30.42 -7.25 -19.17
C GLY A 49 29.11 -6.68 -19.71
N LEU A 50 28.94 -6.66 -21.03
CA LEU A 50 27.72 -6.21 -21.73
C LEU A 50 26.50 -7.07 -21.37
N LEU A 51 26.68 -8.39 -21.23
CA LEU A 51 25.59 -9.29 -20.83
C LEU A 51 25.14 -9.03 -19.38
N TRP A 52 26.03 -8.69 -18.45
CA TRP A 52 25.65 -8.36 -17.07
C TRP A 52 25.16 -6.91 -16.92
N TRP A 53 25.79 -5.99 -17.63
CA TRP A 53 25.31 -4.61 -17.75
C TRP A 53 23.87 -4.59 -18.29
N SER A 54 23.55 -5.38 -19.31
CA SER A 54 22.19 -5.44 -19.87
C SER A 54 21.14 -5.93 -18.85
N LYS A 55 21.47 -6.88 -17.98
CA LYS A 55 20.60 -7.34 -16.88
C LYS A 55 20.38 -6.27 -15.82
N SER A 56 21.42 -5.51 -15.51
CA SER A 56 21.41 -4.48 -14.47
C SER A 56 20.51 -3.27 -14.78
N VAL A 57 20.14 -3.06 -16.06
CA VAL A 57 19.19 -2.01 -16.46
C VAL A 57 17.86 -2.13 -15.70
N SER A 58 17.44 -3.35 -15.37
CA SER A 58 16.22 -3.61 -14.59
C SER A 58 16.27 -3.07 -13.15
N LEU A 59 17.44 -2.70 -12.62
CA LEU A 59 17.57 -2.09 -11.30
C LEU A 59 17.04 -0.65 -11.26
N PHE A 60 16.97 0.03 -12.41
CA PHE A 60 16.43 1.39 -12.52
C PHE A 60 14.92 1.38 -12.77
N ASP A 61 14.44 0.37 -13.51
CA ASP A 61 13.03 0.17 -13.78
C ASP A 61 12.76 -1.29 -14.17
N ARG A 62 11.95 -2.02 -13.38
CA ARG A 62 11.64 -3.44 -13.62
C ARG A 62 10.76 -3.66 -14.85
N SER A 63 10.08 -2.61 -15.34
CA SER A 63 9.31 -2.69 -16.58
C SER A 63 10.22 -2.71 -17.81
N ILE A 64 11.46 -2.22 -17.70
CA ILE A 64 12.42 -2.15 -18.80
C ILE A 64 13.43 -3.30 -18.69
N TYR A 65 13.65 -3.99 -19.80
CA TYR A 65 14.61 -5.08 -19.89
C TYR A 65 15.35 -5.06 -21.21
N VAL A 66 16.52 -5.69 -21.24
CA VAL A 66 17.36 -5.79 -22.43
C VAL A 66 17.46 -7.25 -22.84
N GLU A 67 17.13 -7.53 -24.09
CA GLU A 67 17.21 -8.85 -24.68
C GLU A 67 18.49 -8.97 -25.53
N PRO A 68 19.48 -9.76 -25.09
CA PRO A 68 20.67 -10.02 -25.89
C PRO A 68 20.39 -11.06 -26.98
N THR A 69 20.88 -10.81 -28.18
CA THR A 69 20.88 -11.77 -29.29
C THR A 69 22.30 -11.91 -29.80
N SER A 70 22.90 -13.10 -29.69
CA SER A 70 24.22 -13.37 -30.28
C SER A 70 24.04 -14.06 -31.63
N ARG A 71 24.66 -13.51 -32.67
CA ARG A 71 24.92 -14.18 -33.96
C ARG A 71 26.42 -14.45 -34.08
N TYR A 72 26.83 -15.18 -35.12
CA TYR A 72 28.24 -15.57 -35.32
C TYR A 72 29.20 -14.38 -35.28
N ASP A 73 28.82 -13.24 -35.86
CA ASP A 73 29.72 -12.07 -35.99
C ASP A 73 29.32 -10.87 -35.11
N CYS A 74 28.20 -10.94 -34.37
CA CYS A 74 27.67 -9.77 -33.67
C CYS A 74 26.88 -10.13 -32.41
N LEU A 75 27.02 -9.31 -31.36
CA LEU A 75 26.13 -9.26 -30.21
C LEU A 75 25.19 -8.06 -30.36
N SER A 76 23.89 -8.30 -30.38
CA SER A 76 22.88 -7.24 -30.33
C SER A 76 22.22 -7.17 -28.96
N LEU A 77 22.02 -5.96 -28.43
CA LEU A 77 21.26 -5.70 -27.20
C LEU A 77 20.01 -4.88 -27.53
N GLN A 78 18.82 -5.46 -27.37
CA GLN A 78 17.56 -4.80 -27.68
C GLN A 78 16.81 -4.42 -26.41
N PHE A 79 16.52 -3.13 -26.24
CA PHE A 79 15.72 -2.64 -25.11
C PHE A 79 14.23 -2.84 -25.39
N LYS A 80 13.51 -3.31 -24.37
CA LYS A 80 12.07 -3.57 -24.41
C LYS A 80 11.41 -3.10 -23.12
N SER A 81 10.15 -2.72 -23.23
CA SER A 81 9.27 -2.43 -22.08
C SER A 81 8.21 -3.53 -21.94
N ARG A 82 7.82 -3.85 -20.70
CA ARG A 82 6.73 -4.78 -20.38
C ARG A 82 5.37 -4.11 -20.32
N THR A 83 5.34 -2.80 -20.02
CA THR A 83 4.12 -2.07 -19.70
C THR A 83 3.83 -0.95 -20.69
N ASN A 84 4.84 -0.46 -21.41
CA ASN A 84 4.73 0.71 -22.27
C ASN A 84 5.02 0.32 -23.73
N THR A 85 4.35 0.99 -24.65
CA THR A 85 4.64 0.92 -26.09
C THR A 85 5.92 1.67 -26.47
N GLU A 86 6.32 2.66 -25.65
CA GLU A 86 7.51 3.49 -25.88
C GLU A 86 8.56 3.33 -24.76
N LEU A 87 9.84 3.47 -25.14
CA LEU A 87 10.95 3.43 -24.18
C LEU A 87 11.15 4.79 -23.50
N PRO A 88 11.35 4.83 -22.17
CA PRO A 88 11.61 6.07 -21.45
C PRO A 88 12.89 6.78 -21.93
N LEU A 89 12.89 8.12 -21.87
CA LEU A 89 14.03 8.94 -22.31
C LEU A 89 15.36 8.58 -21.60
N TRP A 90 15.30 8.17 -20.32
CA TRP A 90 16.49 7.78 -19.57
C TRP A 90 17.25 6.59 -20.15
N VAL A 91 16.57 5.72 -20.91
CA VAL A 91 17.20 4.59 -21.60
C VAL A 91 18.24 5.09 -22.60
N HIS A 92 17.93 6.17 -23.31
CA HIS A 92 18.85 6.79 -24.26
C HIS A 92 20.11 7.33 -23.56
N TYR A 93 19.95 7.99 -22.41
CA TYR A 93 21.09 8.48 -21.63
C TYR A 93 22.00 7.35 -21.15
N LEU A 94 21.44 6.23 -20.67
CA LEU A 94 22.26 5.06 -20.30
C LEU A 94 23.01 4.46 -21.48
N THR A 95 22.38 4.40 -22.67
CA THR A 95 23.11 3.90 -23.86
C THR A 95 24.24 4.82 -24.28
N GLN A 96 24.09 6.13 -24.12
CA GLN A 96 25.18 7.09 -24.35
C GLN A 96 26.32 6.89 -23.36
N ASP A 97 26.02 6.79 -22.06
CA ASP A 97 27.03 6.55 -21.02
C ASP A 97 27.78 5.24 -21.23
N LEU A 98 27.09 4.17 -21.65
CA LEU A 98 27.70 2.90 -22.01
C LEU A 98 28.70 3.06 -23.17
N LEU A 99 28.29 3.72 -24.26
CA LEU A 99 29.14 3.89 -25.44
C LEU A 99 30.34 4.79 -25.16
N GLU A 100 30.14 5.88 -24.41
CA GLU A 100 31.22 6.76 -23.93
C GLU A 100 32.22 5.99 -23.06
N HIS A 101 31.72 5.17 -22.11
CA HIS A 101 32.60 4.34 -21.30
C HIS A 101 33.38 3.34 -22.15
N ILE A 102 32.74 2.56 -23.02
CA ILE A 102 33.45 1.54 -23.81
C ILE A 102 34.49 2.18 -24.74
N SER A 103 34.13 3.26 -25.42
CA SER A 103 35.05 3.99 -26.30
C SER A 103 36.27 4.59 -25.58
N SER A 104 36.21 4.77 -24.25
CA SER A 104 37.35 5.26 -23.48
C SER A 104 38.47 4.21 -23.30
N PHE A 105 38.16 2.92 -23.48
CA PHE A 105 39.12 1.84 -23.26
C PHE A 105 39.19 0.81 -24.42
N THR A 106 38.32 0.88 -25.42
CA THR A 106 38.45 0.11 -26.67
C THR A 106 38.14 0.91 -27.93
N HIS A 107 38.76 0.52 -29.04
CA HIS A 107 38.41 1.01 -30.37
C HIS A 107 37.25 0.19 -30.92
N LEU A 108 36.04 0.71 -30.79
CA LEU A 108 34.84 0.17 -31.43
C LEU A 108 34.69 0.77 -32.83
N THR A 109 35.04 0.02 -33.87
CA THR A 109 34.93 0.46 -35.27
C THR A 109 33.63 -0.01 -35.93
N HIS A 110 33.02 -1.08 -35.41
CA HIS A 110 31.80 -1.70 -35.96
C HIS A 110 30.67 -1.76 -34.92
N THR A 111 30.51 -0.69 -34.13
CA THR A 111 29.37 -0.53 -33.22
C THR A 111 28.36 0.45 -33.81
N TRP A 112 27.10 0.03 -33.97
CA TRP A 112 26.04 0.90 -34.48
C TRP A 112 24.75 0.80 -33.68
N LEU A 113 24.05 1.94 -33.57
CA LEU A 113 22.71 2.04 -33.03
C LEU A 113 21.69 1.84 -34.16
N GLN A 114 20.68 1.02 -33.94
CA GLN A 114 19.52 0.90 -34.83
C GLN A 114 18.28 1.45 -34.13
N THR A 115 17.71 2.50 -34.72
CA THR A 115 16.36 3.03 -34.43
C THR A 115 15.47 2.79 -35.64
N PRO A 116 14.12 2.79 -35.52
CA PRO A 116 13.22 2.46 -36.62
C PRO A 116 13.39 3.31 -37.89
N ASN A 117 14.01 4.49 -37.83
CA ASN A 117 14.14 5.39 -38.98
C ASN A 117 15.56 5.68 -39.51
N GLN A 118 16.67 5.12 -38.99
CA GLN A 118 18.01 5.30 -39.61
C GLN A 118 19.11 4.39 -39.05
N ARG A 119 20.17 4.15 -39.85
CA ARG A 119 21.48 3.59 -39.45
C ARG A 119 22.54 4.72 -39.54
N TYR A 120 23.34 4.93 -38.49
CA TYR A 120 24.46 5.92 -38.27
C TYR A 120 24.16 7.19 -37.41
N PRO A 121 25.21 7.89 -36.91
CA PRO A 121 25.65 7.93 -35.51
C PRO A 121 25.00 9.05 -34.66
N LEU A 122 24.75 8.74 -33.38
CA LEU A 122 24.64 9.61 -32.19
C LEU A 122 24.21 11.09 -32.37
N ILE A 123 23.12 11.40 -33.08
CA ILE A 123 22.40 12.67 -32.88
C ILE A 123 20.89 12.44 -32.94
N ARG A 124 20.24 12.78 -31.82
CA ARG A 124 18.79 13.01 -31.59
C ARG A 124 17.84 12.36 -32.60
N ASN A 125 17.11 11.34 -32.15
CA ASN A 125 15.78 11.08 -32.70
C ASN A 125 14.83 10.74 -31.55
N GLU A 126 13.72 11.47 -31.53
CA GLU A 126 12.74 11.50 -30.44
C GLU A 126 11.61 10.48 -30.62
N TYR A 127 11.62 9.64 -31.66
CA TYR A 127 10.54 8.67 -31.88
C TYR A 127 11.07 7.36 -32.47
N GLY A 128 10.99 6.29 -31.68
CA GLY A 128 11.23 4.94 -32.16
C GLY A 128 10.81 3.85 -31.18
N GLU A 129 9.95 2.94 -31.65
CA GLU A 129 9.33 1.82 -30.91
C GLU A 129 10.33 0.79 -30.33
N TRP A 130 11.61 0.83 -30.72
CA TRP A 130 12.65 -0.06 -30.20
C TRP A 130 14.06 0.51 -30.38
N LEU A 131 14.91 0.34 -29.35
CA LEU A 131 16.32 0.75 -29.31
C LEU A 131 17.21 -0.50 -29.33
N LYS A 132 18.12 -0.62 -30.30
CA LYS A 132 19.02 -1.79 -30.41
C LYS A 132 20.47 -1.38 -30.64
N LEU A 133 21.35 -1.86 -29.77
CA LEU A 133 22.81 -1.72 -29.90
C LEU A 133 23.38 -2.97 -30.57
N HIS A 134 24.35 -2.79 -31.46
CA HIS A 134 25.07 -3.88 -32.13
C HIS A 134 26.57 -3.73 -31.90
N PHE A 135 27.22 -4.82 -31.50
CA PHE A 135 28.65 -4.89 -31.26
C PHE A 135 29.26 -6.03 -32.07
N ASP A 136 30.37 -5.78 -32.74
CA ASP A 136 31.12 -6.82 -33.44
C ASP A 136 31.73 -7.82 -32.45
N HIS A 137 31.63 -9.11 -32.76
CA HIS A 137 32.05 -10.17 -31.85
C HIS A 137 33.55 -10.14 -31.56
N GLN A 138 34.39 -9.76 -32.55
CA GLN A 138 35.84 -9.68 -32.41
C GLN A 138 36.26 -8.52 -31.50
N GLU A 139 35.57 -7.38 -31.60
CA GLU A 139 35.84 -6.18 -30.79
C GLU A 139 35.51 -6.38 -29.31
N ILE A 140 34.54 -7.24 -29.00
CA ILE A 140 34.08 -7.49 -27.61
C ILE A 140 34.72 -8.71 -26.93
N GLN A 141 35.67 -9.38 -27.58
CA GLN A 141 36.50 -10.42 -26.94
C GLN A 141 37.61 -9.84 -26.06
N VAL A 142 37.89 -8.55 -26.18
CA VAL A 142 38.94 -7.87 -25.42
C VAL A 142 38.45 -7.55 -24.02
N THR A 143 39.38 -7.34 -23.10
CA THR A 143 39.09 -6.99 -21.71
C THR A 143 39.69 -5.65 -21.33
N ALA A 144 38.93 -4.81 -20.62
CA ALA A 144 39.40 -3.51 -20.18
C ALA A 144 40.39 -3.64 -19.00
N THR A 145 39.89 -4.15 -17.87
CA THR A 145 40.66 -4.37 -16.63
C THR A 145 40.11 -5.62 -15.92
N PRO A 146 40.45 -6.84 -16.38
CA PRO A 146 39.87 -8.05 -15.81
C PRO A 146 40.22 -8.18 -14.33
N ASP A 147 39.19 -8.28 -13.50
CA ASP A 147 39.30 -8.73 -12.12
C ASP A 147 38.18 -9.75 -11.87
N PRO A 148 38.46 -11.06 -12.12
CA PRO A 148 37.46 -12.11 -11.97
C PRO A 148 36.86 -12.19 -10.55
N LYS A 149 37.61 -11.80 -9.52
CA LYS A 149 37.12 -11.83 -8.13
C LYS A 149 36.14 -10.68 -7.90
N LEU A 150 36.53 -9.46 -8.28
CA LEU A 150 35.67 -8.28 -8.17
C LEU A 150 34.42 -8.41 -9.06
N PHE A 151 34.56 -8.99 -10.25
CA PHE A 151 33.45 -9.31 -11.13
C PHE A 151 32.50 -10.34 -10.51
N SER A 152 33.03 -11.39 -9.88
CA SER A 152 32.22 -12.37 -9.15
C SER A 152 31.42 -11.72 -8.02
N LEU A 153 32.07 -10.84 -7.26
CA LEU A 153 31.44 -10.09 -6.17
C LEU A 153 30.34 -9.16 -6.68
N ALA A 154 30.61 -8.40 -7.75
CA ALA A 154 29.63 -7.52 -8.38
C ALA A 154 28.40 -8.30 -8.90
N LYS A 155 28.61 -9.49 -9.50
CA LYS A 155 27.51 -10.38 -9.89
C LYS A 155 26.69 -10.83 -8.69
N GLN A 156 27.32 -11.23 -7.58
CA GLN A 156 26.61 -11.63 -6.36
C GLN A 156 25.76 -10.49 -5.81
N PHE A 157 26.30 -9.26 -5.73
CA PHE A 157 25.52 -8.09 -5.33
C PHE A 157 24.34 -7.85 -6.25
N PHE A 158 24.54 -7.87 -7.57
CA PHE A 158 23.44 -7.73 -8.52
C PHE A 158 22.36 -8.82 -8.33
N LEU A 159 22.76 -10.09 -8.18
CA LEU A 159 21.83 -11.20 -7.99
C LEU A 159 21.04 -11.07 -6.68
N LEU A 160 21.63 -10.54 -5.62
CA LEU A 160 20.90 -10.23 -4.38
C LEU A 160 19.86 -9.13 -4.62
N LEU A 161 20.25 -8.04 -5.30
CA LEU A 161 19.35 -6.93 -5.61
C LEU A 161 18.25 -7.28 -6.61
N GLN A 162 18.45 -8.28 -7.49
CA GLN A 162 17.47 -8.62 -8.54
C GLN A 162 16.19 -9.26 -7.99
N HIS A 163 16.28 -9.97 -6.85
CA HIS A 163 15.15 -10.70 -6.26
C HIS A 163 14.34 -9.87 -5.28
N VAL A 164 14.72 -8.61 -5.10
CA VAL A 164 14.14 -7.72 -4.11
C VAL A 164 13.26 -6.68 -4.82
N HIS A 165 12.12 -6.37 -4.19
CA HIS A 165 11.18 -5.37 -4.69
C HIS A 165 11.87 -4.00 -4.81
N ILE A 166 11.71 -3.34 -5.96
CA ILE A 166 12.24 -1.99 -6.20
C ILE A 166 11.08 -1.01 -6.18
N GLU A 167 11.03 -0.19 -5.15
CA GLU A 167 10.08 0.92 -5.08
C GLU A 167 10.79 2.22 -5.47
N LYS A 168 10.18 2.95 -6.40
CA LYS A 168 10.49 4.36 -6.61
C LYS A 168 9.86 5.10 -5.43
N GLU A 169 10.67 5.35 -4.40
CA GLU A 169 10.17 5.92 -3.15
C GLU A 169 9.62 7.33 -3.40
N ASP A 170 8.35 7.54 -3.07
CA ASP A 170 7.71 8.84 -3.26
C ASP A 170 8.41 9.89 -2.38
N LEU A 171 8.69 11.05 -2.98
CA LEU A 171 9.35 12.18 -2.31
C LEU A 171 8.63 12.53 -0.99
N ILE A 172 7.30 12.42 -0.97
CA ILE A 172 6.48 12.70 0.21
C ILE A 172 6.80 11.75 1.36
N CYS A 173 6.91 10.44 1.09
CA CYS A 173 7.25 9.46 2.13
C CYS A 173 8.61 9.74 2.76
N ARG A 174 9.61 10.11 1.96
CA ARG A 174 10.94 10.50 2.46
C ARG A 174 10.89 11.75 3.33
N LEU A 175 10.13 12.75 2.89
CA LEU A 175 9.94 13.99 3.64
C LEU A 175 9.24 13.70 4.98
N LYS A 176 8.15 12.93 4.98
CA LYS A 176 7.42 12.55 6.20
C LYS A 176 8.30 11.81 7.20
N LYS A 177 9.07 10.82 6.73
CA LYS A 177 9.99 10.08 7.59
C LYS A 177 11.02 11.00 8.25
N HIS A 178 11.65 11.88 7.48
CA HIS A 178 12.64 12.79 8.04
C HIS A 178 12.02 13.83 8.98
N ILE A 179 10.83 14.33 8.67
CA ILE A 179 10.05 15.21 9.56
C ILE A 179 9.75 14.49 10.87
N HIS A 180 9.39 13.21 10.82
CA HIS A 180 9.11 12.40 12.01
C HIS A 180 10.37 12.20 12.87
N ASP A 181 11.50 11.86 12.25
CA ASP A 181 12.75 11.58 12.95
C ASP A 181 13.34 12.83 13.66
N ASP A 182 13.11 14.04 13.11
CA ASP A 182 13.63 15.31 13.65
C ASP A 182 12.52 16.27 14.11
N ILE A 183 11.36 15.72 14.49
CA ILE A 183 10.15 16.50 14.82
C ILE A 183 10.31 17.42 16.04
N SER A 184 11.26 17.10 16.92
CA SER A 184 11.58 17.87 18.12
C SER A 184 12.39 19.14 17.85
N SER A 185 12.92 19.29 16.63
CA SER A 185 13.73 20.43 16.21
C SER A 185 12.93 21.39 15.33
N PRO A 186 13.32 22.67 15.21
CA PRO A 186 12.70 23.58 14.25
C PRO A 186 13.02 23.16 12.81
N LEU A 187 12.09 22.44 12.19
CA LEU A 187 12.22 21.92 10.82
C LEU A 187 12.14 23.05 9.78
N ARG A 188 13.20 23.21 8.98
CA ARG A 188 13.22 24.14 7.84
C ARG A 188 13.33 23.38 6.52
N LEU A 189 12.70 23.94 5.49
CA LEU A 189 12.77 23.39 4.13
C LEU A 189 14.23 23.33 3.63
N SER A 190 15.07 24.29 4.03
CA SER A 190 16.50 24.31 3.69
C SER A 190 17.24 23.06 4.18
N ASP A 191 16.94 22.64 5.40
CA ASP A 191 17.69 21.61 6.10
C ASP A 191 17.31 20.24 5.55
N LEU A 192 16.01 20.03 5.29
CA LEU A 192 15.52 18.86 4.55
C LEU A 192 16.06 18.82 3.12
N ALA A 193 16.15 19.96 2.43
CA ALA A 193 16.66 19.98 1.07
C ALA A 193 18.12 19.48 1.04
N VAL A 194 18.96 19.97 1.97
CA VAL A 194 20.35 19.50 2.13
C VAL A 194 20.39 17.99 2.41
N HIS A 195 19.58 17.51 3.35
CA HIS A 195 19.52 16.09 3.69
C HIS A 195 19.11 15.20 2.50
N LEU A 196 18.21 15.70 1.64
CA LEU A 196 17.76 15.00 0.44
C LEU A 196 18.69 15.17 -0.77
N GLY A 197 19.79 15.91 -0.64
CA GLY A 197 20.72 16.22 -1.74
C GLY A 197 20.13 17.17 -2.79
N LEU A 198 19.19 18.02 -2.39
CA LEU A 198 18.47 18.97 -3.25
C LEU A 198 18.78 20.41 -2.86
N SER A 199 18.63 21.34 -3.81
CA SER A 199 18.54 22.76 -3.45
C SER A 199 17.15 23.06 -2.85
N PRO A 200 17.01 24.04 -1.93
CA PRO A 200 15.72 24.44 -1.38
C PRO A 200 14.70 24.80 -2.48
N ARG A 201 15.16 25.49 -3.53
CA ARG A 201 14.34 25.84 -4.70
C ARG A 201 13.84 24.61 -5.45
N THR A 202 14.67 23.58 -5.60
CA THR A 202 14.28 22.32 -6.25
C THR A 202 13.25 21.57 -5.43
N LEU A 203 13.44 21.49 -4.11
CA LEU A 203 12.48 20.84 -3.21
C LEU A 203 11.14 21.58 -3.22
N GLN A 204 11.16 22.91 -3.10
CA GLN A 204 9.96 23.75 -3.15
C GLN A 204 9.20 23.58 -4.48
N ARG A 205 9.90 23.58 -5.62
CA ARG A 205 9.28 23.33 -6.93
C ARG A 205 8.60 21.96 -6.99
N ARG A 206 9.28 20.90 -6.54
CA ARG A 206 8.73 19.53 -6.53
C ARG A 206 7.50 19.39 -5.62
N LEU A 207 7.50 20.09 -4.49
CA LEU A 207 6.35 20.16 -3.60
C LEU A 207 5.16 20.88 -4.25
N GLN A 208 5.41 22.01 -4.93
CA GLN A 208 4.39 22.75 -5.67
C GLN A 208 3.80 21.94 -6.84
N GLU A 209 4.63 21.20 -7.58
CA GLU A 209 4.17 20.29 -8.65
C GLU A 209 3.21 19.21 -8.12
N LYS A 210 3.40 18.78 -6.87
CA LYS A 210 2.52 17.85 -6.16
C LYS A 210 1.40 18.54 -5.38
N GLN A 211 1.26 19.87 -5.48
CA GLN A 211 0.30 20.70 -4.74
C GLN A 211 0.41 20.57 -3.20
N ILE A 212 1.62 20.30 -2.70
CA ILE A 212 1.88 20.11 -1.27
C ILE A 212 2.60 21.32 -0.71
N ASN A 213 2.13 21.78 0.45
CA ASN A 213 2.83 22.78 1.22
C ASN A 213 3.71 22.10 2.29
N PHE A 214 4.96 22.52 2.41
CA PHE A 214 5.87 22.01 3.43
C PHE A 214 5.36 22.25 4.86
N THR A 215 4.79 23.43 5.15
CA THR A 215 4.30 23.73 6.49
C THR A 215 3.10 22.88 6.86
N THR A 216 2.20 22.58 5.90
CA THR A 216 1.08 21.68 6.16
C THR A 216 1.56 20.25 6.38
N LEU A 217 2.58 19.80 5.63
CA LEU A 217 3.19 18.50 5.80
C LEU A 217 3.80 18.32 7.21
N VAL A 218 4.53 19.34 7.69
CA VAL A 218 5.07 19.35 9.06
C VAL A 218 3.95 19.38 10.09
N ASP A 219 2.92 20.22 9.90
CA ASP A 219 1.78 20.30 10.81
C ASP A 219 1.03 18.96 10.89
N ASP A 220 0.87 18.24 9.79
CA ASP A 220 0.16 16.95 9.77
C ASP A 220 0.95 15.85 10.51
N GLU A 221 2.28 15.81 10.38
CA GLU A 221 3.11 14.92 11.19
C GLU A 221 3.09 15.31 12.68
N LYS A 222 3.12 16.62 13.00
CA LYS A 222 2.99 17.10 14.38
C LYS A 222 1.63 16.78 14.99
N LYS A 223 0.53 16.93 14.24
CA LYS A 223 -0.82 16.52 14.66
C LYS A 223 -0.86 15.03 14.99
N THR A 224 -0.39 14.21 14.06
CA THR A 224 -0.39 12.74 14.19
C THR A 224 0.40 12.32 15.44
N THR A 225 1.61 12.86 15.59
CA THR A 225 2.47 12.59 16.75
C THR A 225 1.86 13.12 18.05
N ALA A 226 1.22 14.30 18.03
CA ALA A 226 0.55 14.88 19.20
C ALA A 226 -0.60 14.01 19.70
N LEU A 227 -1.46 13.53 18.80
CA LEU A 227 -2.56 12.63 19.15
C LEU A 227 -2.02 11.35 19.78
N ARG A 228 -1.03 10.71 19.15
CA ARG A 228 -0.38 9.50 19.68
C ARG A 228 0.21 9.74 21.07
N LEU A 229 1.00 10.79 21.26
CA LEU A 229 1.61 11.10 22.56
C LEU A 229 0.55 11.41 23.64
N LEU A 230 -0.56 12.04 23.26
CA LEU A 230 -1.65 12.36 24.20
C LEU A 230 -2.46 11.12 24.59
N ALA A 231 -2.70 10.21 23.65
CA ALA A 231 -3.45 8.98 23.88
C ALA A 231 -2.61 7.94 24.63
N ASP A 232 -1.36 7.73 24.21
CA ASP A 232 -0.60 6.53 24.55
C ASP A 232 0.41 6.73 25.69
N THR A 233 0.70 7.99 26.07
CA THR A 233 1.71 8.28 27.09
C THR A 233 1.17 8.99 28.33
N GLN A 234 1.90 8.86 29.44
CA GLN A 234 1.66 9.63 30.67
C GLN A 234 2.44 10.96 30.69
N LEU A 235 3.09 11.35 29.59
CA LEU A 235 3.85 12.60 29.51
C LEU A 235 2.96 13.79 29.82
N ASN A 236 3.47 14.77 30.57
CA ASN A 236 2.74 16.03 30.74
C ASN A 236 2.68 16.79 29.40
N VAL A 237 1.69 17.67 29.25
CA VAL A 237 1.48 18.41 27.99
C VAL A 237 2.70 19.26 27.63
N SER A 238 3.44 19.75 28.62
CA SER A 238 4.68 20.51 28.40
C SER A 238 5.79 19.67 27.75
N ASN A 239 5.98 18.42 28.18
CA ASN A 239 6.96 17.51 27.60
C ASN A 239 6.57 17.11 26.18
N ILE A 240 5.27 16.97 25.91
CA ILE A 240 4.75 16.72 24.56
C ILE A 240 5.02 17.92 23.66
N ALA A 241 4.78 19.14 24.15
CA ALA A 241 5.10 20.35 23.41
C ALA A 241 6.59 20.39 23.01
N ASN A 242 7.49 20.08 23.97
CA ASN A 242 8.93 20.01 23.71
C ASN A 242 9.29 18.93 22.68
N GLN A 243 8.69 17.73 22.79
CA GLN A 243 8.93 16.64 21.82
C GLN A 243 8.44 16.97 20.41
N LEU A 244 7.42 17.81 20.27
CA LEU A 244 6.92 18.31 18.99
C LEU A 244 7.66 19.57 18.51
N GLY A 245 8.73 19.98 19.18
CA GLY A 245 9.55 21.14 18.81
C GLY A 245 8.84 22.48 18.99
N TYR A 246 7.99 22.61 20.02
CA TYR A 246 7.46 23.91 20.45
C TYR A 246 8.29 24.46 21.61
N ASP A 247 8.71 25.72 21.49
CA ASP A 247 9.52 26.39 22.53
C ASP A 247 8.76 26.57 23.85
N GLU A 248 7.44 26.74 23.78
CA GLU A 248 6.57 26.90 24.95
C GLU A 248 5.32 26.02 24.84
N PRO A 249 4.85 25.43 25.97
CA PRO A 249 3.61 24.65 26.00
C PRO A 249 2.38 25.44 25.53
N SER A 250 2.35 26.76 25.77
CA SER A 250 1.29 27.67 25.33
C SER A 250 1.14 27.69 23.79
N ASN A 251 2.26 27.57 23.06
CA ASN A 251 2.26 27.54 21.59
C ASN A 251 1.68 26.22 21.07
N PHE A 252 2.03 25.09 21.69
CA PHE A 252 1.41 23.80 21.37
C PHE A 252 -0.09 23.82 21.66
N HIS A 253 -0.52 24.34 22.82
CA HIS A 253 -1.94 24.44 23.16
C HIS A 253 -2.75 25.22 22.11
N ARG A 254 -2.20 26.35 21.63
CA ARG A 254 -2.83 27.17 20.59
C ARG A 254 -2.87 26.45 19.25
N ALA A 255 -1.78 25.78 18.86
CA ALA A 255 -1.72 24.99 17.63
C ALA A 255 -2.72 23.83 17.67
N PHE A 256 -2.78 23.09 18.78
CA PHE A 256 -3.70 21.97 18.95
C PHE A 256 -5.17 22.40 18.90
N ARG A 257 -5.55 23.50 19.56
CA ARG A 257 -6.91 24.06 19.46
C ARG A 257 -7.26 24.62 18.07
N LYS A 258 -6.25 24.94 17.26
CA LYS A 258 -6.46 25.30 15.85
C LYS A 258 -6.71 24.05 15.00
N TRP A 259 -6.07 22.93 15.34
CA TRP A 259 -6.23 21.66 14.63
C TRP A 259 -7.52 20.93 14.99
N TYR A 260 -7.92 21.01 16.27
CA TYR A 260 -9.03 20.26 16.84
C TYR A 260 -9.91 21.15 17.72
N PRO A 261 -11.22 20.87 17.82
CA PRO A 261 -12.15 21.70 18.60
C PRO A 261 -12.01 21.54 20.13
N PHE A 262 -11.14 20.66 20.60
CA PHE A 262 -10.92 20.35 22.03
C PHE A 262 -9.48 20.65 22.47
N SER A 263 -9.26 20.69 23.80
CA SER A 263 -7.90 20.88 24.35
C SER A 263 -7.11 19.57 24.39
N PRO A 264 -5.76 19.61 24.39
CA PRO A 264 -4.92 18.42 24.58
C PRO A 264 -5.30 17.59 25.81
N GLN A 265 -5.63 18.27 26.91
CA GLN A 265 -6.02 17.63 28.16
C GLN A 265 -7.38 16.95 28.05
N MET A 266 -8.37 17.61 27.46
CA MET A 266 -9.70 17.00 27.21
C MET A 266 -9.58 15.75 26.33
N TYR A 267 -8.75 15.81 25.26
CA TYR A 267 -8.50 14.65 24.41
C TYR A 267 -7.89 13.49 25.20
N ARG A 268 -6.86 13.77 26.02
CA ARG A 268 -6.24 12.78 26.89
C ARG A 268 -7.22 12.19 27.90
N GLU A 269 -8.04 13.03 28.53
CA GLU A 269 -9.07 12.58 29.48
C GLU A 269 -10.09 11.69 28.79
N GLN A 270 -10.48 11.98 27.56
CA GLN A 270 -11.35 11.13 26.76
C GLN A 270 -10.68 9.78 26.41
N CYS A 271 -9.42 9.79 25.96
CA CYS A 271 -8.66 8.56 25.74
C CYS A 271 -8.51 7.73 27.03
N ARG A 272 -8.25 8.38 28.17
CA ARG A 272 -8.15 7.73 29.48
C ARG A 272 -9.49 7.22 29.99
N ALA A 273 -10.57 7.96 29.78
CA ALA A 273 -11.91 7.52 30.11
C ALA A 273 -12.26 6.28 29.30
N ASN A 274 -11.98 6.27 28.00
CA ASN A 274 -12.14 5.08 27.15
C ASN A 274 -11.26 3.91 27.61
N ARG A 275 -10.03 4.15 28.10
CA ARG A 275 -9.17 3.11 28.71
C ARG A 275 -9.67 2.64 30.08
N ALA A 276 -10.33 3.50 30.86
CA ALA A 276 -10.81 3.22 32.21
C ALA A 276 -12.20 2.57 32.24
N VAL A 277 -13.00 2.77 31.19
CA VAL A 277 -14.22 1.99 30.94
C VAL A 277 -13.78 0.61 30.45
N GLN A 278 -13.34 -0.23 31.38
CA GLN A 278 -13.06 -1.64 31.15
C GLN A 278 -14.36 -2.37 30.81
N GLN A 279 -14.55 -2.73 29.54
CA GLN A 279 -14.97 -4.09 29.22
C GLN A 279 -13.70 -4.95 29.23
N GLU A 280 -13.75 -6.12 29.86
CA GLU A 280 -12.59 -7.00 30.11
C GLU A 280 -11.87 -7.47 28.83
N ASN A 281 -12.42 -7.16 27.65
CA ASN A 281 -11.89 -7.54 26.36
C ASN A 281 -12.13 -6.40 25.33
N PRO A 282 -11.07 -5.66 24.91
CA PRO A 282 -11.18 -4.53 23.98
C PRO A 282 -11.36 -4.97 22.52
N ILE A 283 -11.43 -6.28 22.27
CA ILE A 283 -11.60 -6.86 20.95
C ILE A 283 -12.74 -7.88 21.01
N ARG A 284 -13.66 -7.82 20.06
CA ARG A 284 -14.80 -8.73 19.98
C ARG A 284 -15.15 -9.03 18.54
N LEU A 285 -15.71 -10.22 18.30
CA LEU A 285 -16.18 -10.59 16.96
C LEU A 285 -17.33 -9.66 16.57
N HIS A 286 -17.24 -9.06 15.38
CA HIS A 286 -18.39 -8.41 14.74
C HIS A 286 -19.17 -9.46 13.93
N TYR A 287 -18.53 -10.08 12.93
CA TYR A 287 -18.99 -11.30 12.25
C TYR A 287 -17.85 -11.97 11.50
N ALA A 288 -18.05 -13.21 11.05
CA ALA A 288 -17.13 -13.92 10.17
C ALA A 288 -17.89 -14.67 9.08
N THR A 289 -17.26 -14.84 7.91
CA THR A 289 -17.81 -15.61 6.79
C THR A 289 -16.85 -16.69 6.32
N ALA A 290 -17.38 -17.75 5.73
CA ALA A 290 -16.61 -18.79 5.07
C ALA A 290 -17.36 -19.27 3.82
N VAL A 291 -16.78 -19.04 2.64
CA VAL A 291 -17.40 -19.37 1.34
C VAL A 291 -16.57 -20.44 0.61
N ILE A 292 -17.27 -21.34 -0.07
CA ILE A 292 -16.67 -22.31 -0.99
C ILE A 292 -16.80 -21.75 -2.40
N GLU A 293 -15.73 -21.23 -2.99
CA GLU A 293 -15.75 -20.79 -4.39
C GLU A 293 -15.81 -22.03 -5.31
N SER A 294 -16.87 -22.13 -6.12
CA SER A 294 -17.12 -23.26 -7.02
C SER A 294 -16.95 -22.93 -8.51
N SER A 295 -16.69 -21.68 -8.90
CA SER A 295 -16.90 -21.23 -10.28
C SER A 295 -15.72 -21.44 -11.25
N THR A 296 -14.51 -21.78 -10.79
CA THR A 296 -13.33 -21.87 -11.69
C THR A 296 -12.42 -23.09 -11.46
N GLY A 297 -12.96 -24.20 -10.96
CA GLY A 297 -12.26 -25.50 -10.94
C GLY A 297 -11.05 -25.60 -9.99
N LYS A 298 -10.68 -24.53 -9.29
CA LYS A 298 -9.86 -24.59 -8.06
C LYS A 298 -10.79 -24.44 -6.87
N GLN A 299 -11.00 -25.51 -6.11
CA GLN A 299 -11.67 -25.44 -4.81
C GLN A 299 -10.80 -24.60 -3.86
N GLY A 300 -11.06 -23.30 -3.82
CA GLY A 300 -10.51 -22.39 -2.84
C GLY A 300 -11.53 -22.19 -1.72
N GLN A 301 -11.20 -22.62 -0.51
CA GLN A 301 -11.90 -22.19 0.68
C GLN A 301 -11.28 -20.88 1.14
N THR A 302 -12.12 -19.85 1.26
CA THR A 302 -11.74 -18.53 1.75
C THR A 302 -12.65 -18.17 2.92
N GLY A 303 -12.07 -17.55 3.93
CA GLY A 303 -12.80 -17.00 5.07
C GLY A 303 -12.42 -15.55 5.31
N GLN A 304 -13.30 -14.79 5.94
CA GLN A 304 -13.01 -13.41 6.32
C GLN A 304 -13.62 -13.11 7.68
N VAL A 305 -12.94 -12.30 8.47
CA VAL A 305 -13.34 -11.96 9.84
C VAL A 305 -13.39 -10.44 9.99
N TRP A 306 -14.49 -9.95 10.57
CA TRP A 306 -14.71 -8.57 10.96
C TRP A 306 -14.77 -8.45 12.47
N ILE A 307 -14.11 -7.41 12.99
CA ILE A 307 -13.72 -7.31 14.39
C ILE A 307 -14.08 -5.93 14.89
N GLU A 308 -14.78 -5.84 16.03
CA GLU A 308 -14.91 -4.57 16.74
C GLU A 308 -13.72 -4.41 17.69
N VAL A 309 -13.11 -3.23 17.67
CA VAL A 309 -11.95 -2.89 18.49
C VAL A 309 -12.25 -1.59 19.20
N ASP A 310 -12.15 -1.57 20.53
CA ASP A 310 -12.27 -0.35 21.29
C ASP A 310 -11.07 0.57 20.96
N ASN A 311 -11.35 1.83 20.65
CA ASN A 311 -10.35 2.83 20.30
C ASN A 311 -9.61 3.33 21.55
N ILE A 312 -8.81 2.45 22.15
CA ILE A 312 -8.09 2.71 23.40
C ILE A 312 -6.66 3.23 23.19
N ALA A 313 -6.10 3.12 21.99
CA ALA A 313 -4.78 3.67 21.64
C ALA A 313 -4.65 3.96 20.15
N PHE A 314 -3.70 4.83 19.79
CA PHE A 314 -3.38 5.12 18.39
C PHE A 314 -2.54 4.01 17.76
N GLU A 315 -1.48 3.57 18.45
CA GLU A 315 -0.71 2.39 18.04
C GLU A 315 -1.29 1.10 18.60
N LYS A 316 -1.84 0.28 17.71
CA LYS A 316 -2.41 -1.03 18.04
C LYS A 316 -2.20 -2.00 16.89
N LYS A 317 -2.13 -3.28 17.23
CA LYS A 317 -2.07 -4.36 16.24
C LYS A 317 -3.29 -5.25 16.41
N VAL A 318 -4.07 -5.36 15.35
CA VAL A 318 -5.25 -6.23 15.29
C VAL A 318 -4.92 -7.38 14.36
N ALA A 319 -5.22 -8.61 14.79
CA ALA A 319 -4.94 -9.80 14.03
C ALA A 319 -5.96 -10.91 14.33
N VAL A 320 -5.99 -11.90 13.45
CA VAL A 320 -6.72 -13.16 13.64
C VAL A 320 -5.70 -14.28 13.60
N GLU A 321 -5.74 -15.16 14.60
CA GLU A 321 -5.06 -16.43 14.52
C GLU A 321 -6.07 -17.50 14.10
N CYS A 322 -5.80 -18.21 13.01
CA CYS A 322 -6.71 -19.22 12.50
C CYS A 322 -6.00 -20.50 12.07
N GLU A 323 -6.73 -21.61 12.12
CA GLU A 323 -6.29 -22.92 11.65
C GLU A 323 -6.31 -22.96 10.11
N ASP A 324 -5.13 -23.02 9.51
CA ASP A 324 -4.94 -23.11 8.06
C ASP A 324 -5.22 -24.55 7.57
N ARG A 325 -5.23 -24.77 6.25
CA ARG A 325 -5.58 -26.05 5.59
C ARG A 325 -4.73 -27.25 6.03
N ASP A 326 -3.52 -27.00 6.52
CA ASP A 326 -2.60 -28.00 7.05
C ASP A 326 -2.77 -28.24 8.57
N GLY A 327 -3.76 -27.61 9.20
CA GLY A 327 -4.02 -27.70 10.64
C GLY A 327 -3.09 -26.82 11.49
N VAL A 328 -2.22 -26.03 10.87
CA VAL A 328 -1.28 -25.15 11.58
C VAL A 328 -1.96 -23.81 11.86
N TRP A 329 -1.86 -23.34 13.10
CA TRP A 329 -2.32 -22.02 13.49
C TRP A 329 -1.36 -20.95 12.97
N ARG A 330 -1.89 -19.99 12.21
CA ARG A 330 -1.13 -18.87 11.66
C ARG A 330 -1.81 -17.55 12.01
N ARG A 331 -0.98 -16.51 12.15
CA ARG A 331 -1.43 -15.15 12.48
C ARG A 331 -1.54 -14.31 11.22
N TYR A 332 -2.71 -13.71 11.03
CA TYR A 332 -3.03 -12.86 9.90
C TYR A 332 -3.42 -11.46 10.40
N PRO A 333 -2.83 -10.38 9.85
CA PRO A 333 -3.20 -9.02 10.26
C PRO A 333 -4.64 -8.68 9.84
N ALA A 334 -5.31 -7.91 10.67
CA ALA A 334 -6.54 -7.22 10.32
C ALA A 334 -6.24 -5.74 10.09
N PHE A 335 -7.05 -5.10 9.26
CA PHE A 335 -6.89 -3.71 8.84
C PHE A 335 -8.13 -2.90 9.22
N PHE A 336 -7.91 -1.66 9.62
CA PHE A 336 -8.97 -0.71 9.95
C PHE A 336 -9.86 -0.46 8.73
N ASN A 337 -11.18 -0.47 8.95
CA ASN A 337 -12.18 -0.10 7.94
C ASN A 337 -12.74 1.30 8.22
N TYR A 338 -13.53 1.43 9.29
CA TYR A 338 -14.22 2.68 9.68
C TYR A 338 -14.64 2.63 11.16
N PHE A 339 -15.13 3.74 11.71
CA PHE A 339 -15.68 3.80 13.07
C PHE A 339 -17.15 3.38 13.10
N LEU A 340 -17.53 2.47 14.00
CA LEU A 340 -18.94 2.11 14.25
C LEU A 340 -19.63 3.19 15.08
N THR A 341 -18.96 3.64 16.16
CA THR A 341 -19.43 4.68 17.08
C THR A 341 -18.24 5.48 17.62
N ASP A 342 -18.52 6.49 18.44
CA ASP A 342 -17.51 7.22 19.20
C ASP A 342 -16.81 6.29 20.20
N GLY A 343 -15.66 5.74 19.77
CA GLY A 343 -14.83 4.85 20.59
C GLY A 343 -14.79 3.39 20.14
N ILE A 344 -15.52 2.99 19.09
CA ILE A 344 -15.47 1.63 18.54
C ILE A 344 -15.08 1.67 17.06
N GLU A 345 -14.03 0.92 16.72
CA GLU A 345 -13.52 0.75 15.36
C GLU A 345 -13.92 -0.61 14.78
N LEU A 346 -14.24 -0.65 13.49
CA LEU A 346 -14.38 -1.88 12.73
C LEU A 346 -13.08 -2.19 11.98
N TRP A 347 -12.59 -3.41 12.14
CA TRP A 347 -11.42 -3.96 11.47
C TRP A 347 -11.79 -5.23 10.69
N SER A 348 -11.04 -5.58 9.65
CA SER A 348 -11.24 -6.83 8.92
C SER A 348 -9.97 -7.46 8.38
N THR A 349 -9.96 -8.79 8.26
CA THR A 349 -8.88 -9.52 7.56
C THR A 349 -9.05 -9.44 6.05
N ALA A 350 -7.97 -9.73 5.32
CA ALA A 350 -8.08 -10.18 3.92
C ALA A 350 -8.71 -11.60 3.87
N ASN A 351 -8.90 -12.14 2.67
CA ASN A 351 -9.32 -13.53 2.48
C ASN A 351 -8.30 -14.49 3.09
N LEU A 352 -8.71 -15.20 4.13
CA LEU A 352 -7.94 -16.19 4.86
C LEU A 352 -7.98 -17.55 4.15
N PRO A 353 -6.83 -18.20 3.91
CA PRO A 353 -6.77 -19.58 3.44
C PRO A 353 -6.98 -20.51 4.64
N VAL A 354 -8.19 -21.07 4.81
CA VAL A 354 -8.57 -21.73 6.07
C VAL A 354 -9.06 -23.16 5.86
N ALA A 355 -8.91 -23.99 6.90
CA ALA A 355 -9.51 -25.32 7.00
C ALA A 355 -11.03 -25.25 7.22
N LYS A 356 -11.74 -26.38 7.06
CA LYS A 356 -13.18 -26.49 7.35
C LYS A 356 -13.40 -27.30 8.64
N PRO A 357 -14.16 -26.77 9.63
CA PRO A 357 -14.71 -25.41 9.68
C PRO A 357 -13.62 -24.36 9.91
N LEU A 358 -13.85 -23.10 9.52
CA LEU A 358 -12.95 -21.99 9.85
C LEU A 358 -12.93 -21.85 11.38
N ARG A 359 -11.77 -22.13 11.99
CA ARG A 359 -11.52 -21.93 13.41
C ARG A 359 -10.55 -20.79 13.63
N PHE A 360 -10.89 -19.88 14.54
CA PHE A 360 -10.06 -18.71 14.80
C PHE A 360 -10.24 -18.13 16.19
N ARG A 361 -9.28 -17.28 16.58
CA ARG A 361 -9.35 -16.41 17.75
C ARG A 361 -8.87 -15.01 17.36
N LEU A 362 -9.36 -14.01 18.07
CA LEU A 362 -9.03 -12.61 17.81
C LEU A 362 -7.84 -12.20 18.68
N CYS A 363 -6.94 -11.43 18.10
CA CYS A 363 -5.73 -10.98 18.78
C CYS A 363 -5.62 -9.46 18.68
N TYR A 364 -5.43 -8.82 19.82
CA TYR A 364 -5.25 -7.38 19.92
C TYR A 364 -4.01 -7.08 20.77
N GLU A 365 -3.11 -6.25 20.25
CA GLU A 365 -1.94 -5.79 21.00
C GLU A 365 -1.92 -4.27 21.09
N VAL A 366 -1.73 -3.76 22.31
CA VAL A 366 -1.62 -2.33 22.59
C VAL A 366 -0.70 -2.11 23.77
N ASP A 367 0.18 -1.11 23.68
CA ASP A 367 1.10 -0.73 24.77
C ASP A 367 1.92 -1.92 25.34
N GLY A 368 2.22 -2.94 24.51
CA GLY A 368 2.92 -4.16 24.89
C GLY A 368 2.06 -5.24 25.57
N ASN A 369 0.79 -4.95 25.86
CA ASN A 369 -0.19 -5.92 26.36
C ASN A 369 -0.84 -6.68 25.19
N GLN A 370 -1.12 -7.96 25.39
CA GLN A 370 -1.85 -8.81 24.44
C GLN A 370 -3.20 -9.19 25.03
N PHE A 371 -4.25 -9.04 24.23
CA PHE A 371 -5.60 -9.46 24.51
C PHE A 371 -6.00 -10.50 23.46
N ILE A 372 -6.56 -11.62 23.92
CA ILE A 372 -7.04 -12.70 23.05
C ILE A 372 -8.51 -12.93 23.37
N ASP A 373 -9.36 -12.79 22.35
CA ASP A 373 -10.74 -13.29 22.41
C ASP A 373 -10.78 -14.66 21.74
N ASP A 374 -10.81 -15.70 22.57
CA ASP A 374 -10.94 -17.09 22.15
C ASP A 374 -12.35 -17.64 22.43
N ASN A 375 -13.37 -16.78 22.52
CA ASN A 375 -14.75 -17.17 22.75
C ASN A 375 -14.88 -18.06 24.00
N LEU A 376 -14.38 -17.58 25.14
CA LEU A 376 -14.35 -18.31 26.42
C LEU A 376 -13.65 -19.67 26.29
N GLN A 377 -12.48 -19.71 25.66
CA GLN A 377 -11.65 -20.91 25.42
C GLN A 377 -12.21 -21.94 24.43
N HIS A 378 -13.24 -21.60 23.65
CA HIS A 378 -13.83 -22.52 22.66
C HIS A 378 -13.34 -22.29 21.24
N ASN A 379 -12.63 -21.17 20.99
CA ASN A 379 -12.40 -20.57 19.67
C ASN A 379 -13.72 -20.22 18.96
N TYR A 380 -13.64 -19.31 18.01
CA TYR A 380 -14.73 -19.09 17.07
C TYR A 380 -14.71 -20.17 16.00
N VAL A 381 -15.89 -20.65 15.62
CA VAL A 381 -16.06 -21.70 14.61
C VAL A 381 -17.16 -21.31 13.64
N VAL A 382 -16.81 -21.10 12.37
CA VAL A 382 -17.76 -20.80 11.30
C VAL A 382 -18.24 -22.12 10.68
N ASN A 383 -19.35 -22.64 11.19
CA ASN A 383 -19.99 -23.87 10.72
C ASN A 383 -20.98 -23.63 9.57
N GLU A 384 -21.60 -22.45 9.56
CA GLU A 384 -22.51 -21.96 8.53
C GLU A 384 -21.81 -20.86 7.71
N PRO A 385 -22.35 -20.40 6.56
CA PRO A 385 -21.68 -19.39 5.73
C PRO A 385 -21.34 -18.08 6.46
N ILE A 386 -22.05 -17.78 7.55
CA ILE A 386 -21.84 -16.62 8.41
C ILE A 386 -21.93 -17.00 9.90
N LEU A 387 -21.12 -16.35 10.72
CA LEU A 387 -21.16 -16.38 12.18
C LEU A 387 -21.26 -14.94 12.68
N LEU A 388 -22.32 -14.60 13.42
CA LEU A 388 -22.46 -13.27 14.04
C LEU A 388 -21.83 -13.24 15.43
N GLY A 389 -21.19 -12.10 15.73
CA GLY A 389 -20.69 -11.77 17.06
C GLY A 389 -21.77 -11.62 18.13
N HIS A 390 -21.33 -11.33 19.35
CA HIS A 390 -22.20 -11.09 20.50
C HIS A 390 -22.96 -9.75 20.47
N PRO A 391 -22.45 -8.64 19.91
CA PRO A 391 -23.23 -7.42 19.77
C PRO A 391 -24.51 -7.67 18.97
N LEU A 392 -25.61 -7.03 19.38
CA LEU A 392 -26.81 -6.99 18.54
C LEU A 392 -26.41 -6.28 17.25
N VAL A 393 -26.49 -6.95 16.11
CA VAL A 393 -25.95 -6.41 14.85
C VAL A 393 -26.84 -6.80 13.69
N VAL A 394 -26.80 -5.95 12.67
CA VAL A 394 -27.33 -6.20 11.33
C VAL A 394 -26.15 -6.21 10.37
N VAL A 395 -25.96 -7.33 9.68
CA VAL A 395 -24.87 -7.51 8.73
C VAL A 395 -25.47 -7.77 7.34
N PRO A 396 -25.49 -6.75 6.46
CA PRO A 396 -25.92 -6.92 5.09
C PRO A 396 -24.76 -7.32 4.16
N THR A 397 -25.00 -8.31 3.31
CA THR A 397 -24.23 -8.58 2.10
C THR A 397 -24.93 -7.89 0.93
N LEU A 398 -24.24 -6.93 0.31
CA LEU A 398 -24.77 -6.14 -0.79
C LEU A 398 -24.13 -6.56 -2.11
N VAL A 399 -24.92 -7.08 -3.05
CA VAL A 399 -24.46 -7.52 -4.36
C VAL A 399 -25.20 -6.76 -5.45
N VAL A 400 -24.45 -6.14 -6.36
CA VAL A 400 -24.98 -5.51 -7.57
C VAL A 400 -24.53 -6.33 -8.77
N VAL A 401 -25.49 -6.90 -9.49
CA VAL A 401 -25.26 -7.67 -10.70
C VAL A 401 -25.71 -6.83 -11.90
N PRO A 402 -24.80 -6.45 -12.82
CA PRO A 402 -25.19 -5.74 -14.03
C PRO A 402 -26.03 -6.66 -14.93
N GLU A 403 -27.12 -6.14 -15.46
CA GLU A 403 -28.01 -6.83 -16.40
C GLU A 403 -28.21 -5.98 -17.68
N MET A 404 -28.84 -6.53 -18.71
CA MET A 404 -28.89 -5.87 -20.04
C MET A 404 -29.54 -4.48 -20.04
N GLU A 405 -30.52 -4.23 -19.16
CA GLU A 405 -31.29 -2.97 -19.10
C GLU A 405 -31.24 -2.27 -17.73
N GLY A 406 -30.20 -2.51 -16.93
CA GLY A 406 -30.12 -1.98 -15.57
C GLY A 406 -29.24 -2.81 -14.65
N VAL A 407 -29.58 -2.85 -13.36
CA VAL A 407 -28.87 -3.66 -12.37
C VAL A 407 -29.85 -4.46 -11.51
N ARG A 408 -29.50 -5.71 -11.23
CA ARG A 408 -30.16 -6.49 -10.19
C ARG A 408 -29.40 -6.33 -8.88
N VAL A 409 -30.12 -5.91 -7.86
CA VAL A 409 -29.62 -5.75 -6.51
C VAL A 409 -30.07 -6.95 -5.70
N VAL A 410 -29.11 -7.64 -5.08
CA VAL A 410 -29.35 -8.73 -4.13
C VAL A 410 -28.76 -8.31 -2.79
N ILE A 411 -29.61 -8.24 -1.78
CA ILE A 411 -29.25 -7.96 -0.40
C ILE A 411 -29.57 -9.20 0.41
N GLU A 412 -28.60 -9.73 1.11
CA GLU A 412 -28.82 -10.69 2.20
C GLU A 412 -28.49 -9.99 3.51
N LEU A 413 -29.26 -10.21 4.56
CA LEU A 413 -29.09 -9.52 5.83
C LEU A 413 -29.25 -10.51 6.97
N ALA A 414 -28.22 -10.61 7.80
CA ALA A 414 -28.26 -11.36 9.05
C ALA A 414 -28.54 -10.39 10.21
N CYS A 415 -29.57 -10.67 11.01
CA CYS A 415 -30.05 -9.83 12.10
C CYS A 415 -30.09 -10.59 13.42
N ARG A 416 -29.38 -10.07 14.43
CA ARG A 416 -29.36 -10.61 15.81
C ARG A 416 -30.31 -9.86 16.77
N LEU A 417 -30.97 -8.78 16.34
CA LEU A 417 -31.90 -8.07 17.21
C LEU A 417 -33.07 -8.99 17.61
N PRO A 418 -33.39 -9.08 18.92
CA PRO A 418 -34.50 -9.90 19.39
C PRO A 418 -35.83 -9.33 18.86
N ASP A 419 -36.79 -10.20 18.61
CA ASP A 419 -38.18 -9.84 18.25
C ASP A 419 -38.36 -9.02 16.95
N THR A 420 -37.34 -8.97 16.07
CA THR A 420 -37.47 -8.36 14.74
C THR A 420 -38.41 -9.19 13.86
N GLU A 421 -39.50 -8.59 13.40
CA GLU A 421 -40.50 -9.24 12.53
C GLU A 421 -40.58 -8.65 11.13
N ILE A 422 -40.25 -7.38 10.98
CA ILE A 422 -40.31 -6.71 9.69
C ILE A 422 -39.02 -5.94 9.49
N ILE A 423 -38.40 -6.15 8.33
CA ILE A 423 -37.27 -5.35 7.87
C ILE A 423 -37.66 -4.71 6.55
N HIS A 424 -37.64 -3.38 6.51
CA HIS A 424 -37.72 -2.64 5.26
C HIS A 424 -36.34 -2.13 4.88
N CYS A 425 -35.91 -2.39 3.66
CA CYS A 425 -34.75 -1.77 3.06
C CYS A 425 -35.19 -0.51 2.32
N HIS A 426 -34.40 0.55 2.44
CA HIS A 426 -34.48 1.75 1.63
C HIS A 426 -33.22 1.87 0.81
N ILE A 427 -33.36 2.11 -0.48
CA ILE A 427 -32.28 2.17 -1.47
C ILE A 427 -32.42 3.52 -2.17
N ASP A 428 -31.32 4.23 -2.34
CA ASP A 428 -31.32 5.57 -2.89
C ASP A 428 -31.71 5.64 -4.38
N GLY A 429 -32.28 6.77 -4.79
CA GLY A 429 -32.57 7.08 -6.19
C GLY A 429 -33.84 6.45 -6.76
N GLN A 430 -34.77 5.98 -5.94
CA GLN A 430 -36.01 5.34 -6.41
C GLN A 430 -37.27 6.05 -5.91
N GLU A 431 -38.34 6.04 -6.70
CA GLU A 431 -39.61 6.70 -6.33
C GLU A 431 -40.33 6.00 -5.17
N ASN A 432 -40.12 4.69 -5.01
CA ASN A 432 -40.64 3.90 -3.91
C ASN A 432 -39.47 3.46 -3.01
N ASN A 433 -39.06 4.34 -2.10
CA ASN A 433 -37.87 4.15 -1.28
C ASN A 433 -37.97 3.01 -0.26
N ARG A 434 -39.03 2.20 -0.20
CA ARG A 434 -39.26 1.21 0.86
C ARG A 434 -39.59 -0.18 0.31
N TRP A 435 -38.66 -1.12 0.46
CA TRP A 435 -38.81 -2.53 0.07
C TRP A 435 -38.87 -3.45 1.29
N ALA A 436 -39.90 -4.29 1.37
CA ALA A 436 -39.96 -5.34 2.38
C ALA A 436 -38.97 -6.46 2.08
N MET A 437 -38.14 -6.80 3.06
CA MET A 437 -37.26 -7.96 2.98
C MET A 437 -38.01 -9.23 3.38
N THR A 438 -37.62 -10.36 2.79
CA THR A 438 -38.19 -11.67 3.08
C THR A 438 -37.30 -12.40 4.08
N LYS A 439 -37.87 -12.86 5.20
CA LYS A 439 -37.15 -13.72 6.15
C LYS A 439 -36.90 -15.08 5.51
N THR A 440 -35.64 -15.46 5.35
CA THR A 440 -35.23 -16.70 4.69
C THR A 440 -34.86 -17.81 5.67
N ASN A 441 -34.36 -17.47 6.85
CA ASN A 441 -33.98 -18.44 7.88
C ASN A 441 -34.04 -17.81 9.29
N GLN A 442 -34.14 -18.64 10.33
CA GLN A 442 -33.98 -18.24 11.72
C GLN A 442 -33.43 -19.38 12.55
N ASN A 443 -32.38 -19.10 13.33
CA ASN A 443 -31.84 -20.01 14.33
C ASN A 443 -31.73 -19.29 15.69
N HIS A 444 -31.14 -19.96 16.69
CA HIS A 444 -30.96 -19.38 18.02
C HIS A 444 -29.97 -18.21 18.09
N GLN A 445 -29.18 -17.97 17.03
CA GLN A 445 -28.17 -16.92 17.00
C GLN A 445 -28.62 -15.69 16.21
N PHE A 446 -29.37 -15.86 15.11
CA PHE A 446 -29.83 -14.76 14.25
C PHE A 446 -30.97 -15.18 13.31
N SER A 447 -31.54 -14.18 12.63
CA SER A 447 -32.46 -14.34 11.51
C SER A 447 -31.82 -13.85 10.21
N SER A 448 -32.02 -14.58 9.11
CA SER A 448 -31.58 -14.20 7.77
C SER A 448 -32.74 -13.64 6.97
N TRP A 449 -32.45 -12.61 6.19
CA TRP A 449 -33.39 -11.88 5.37
C TRP A 449 -32.80 -11.67 3.98
N SER A 450 -33.64 -11.60 2.96
CA SER A 450 -33.20 -11.29 1.60
C SER A 450 -34.12 -10.31 0.89
N LEU A 451 -33.53 -9.55 0.00
CA LEU A 451 -34.20 -8.72 -0.98
C LEU A 451 -33.49 -8.91 -2.32
N SER A 452 -34.24 -9.26 -3.36
CA SER A 452 -33.74 -9.25 -4.73
C SER A 452 -34.67 -8.37 -5.54
N THR A 453 -34.16 -7.27 -6.07
CA THR A 453 -34.94 -6.31 -6.84
C THR A 453 -34.15 -5.79 -8.04
N TYR A 454 -34.86 -5.26 -9.03
CA TYR A 454 -34.28 -4.71 -10.24
C TYR A 454 -34.38 -3.19 -10.23
N LEU A 455 -33.29 -2.52 -10.57
CA LEU A 455 -33.20 -1.06 -10.62
C LEU A 455 -32.70 -0.61 -12.00
N THR A 456 -33.22 0.51 -12.48
CA THR A 456 -32.79 1.14 -13.73
C THR A 456 -31.40 1.75 -13.63
N GLU A 457 -31.06 2.26 -12.45
CA GLU A 457 -29.78 2.88 -12.15
C GLU A 457 -29.07 2.15 -11.02
N ARG A 458 -27.74 2.30 -10.97
CA ARG A 458 -26.92 1.69 -9.94
C ARG A 458 -27.10 2.44 -8.61
N PRO A 459 -27.54 1.77 -7.54
CA PRO A 459 -27.70 2.42 -6.24
C PRO A 459 -26.33 2.71 -5.63
N GLN A 460 -26.25 3.76 -4.82
CA GLN A 460 -25.02 4.09 -4.09
C GLN A 460 -25.12 3.62 -2.65
N LYS A 461 -26.31 3.68 -2.04
CA LYS A 461 -26.49 3.35 -0.63
C LYS A 461 -27.86 2.76 -0.29
N CYS A 462 -27.92 2.06 0.84
CA CYS A 462 -29.17 1.61 1.43
C CYS A 462 -29.18 1.73 2.96
N HIS A 463 -30.37 1.75 3.55
CA HIS A 463 -30.57 1.64 4.99
C HIS A 463 -31.77 0.75 5.32
N PHE A 464 -31.86 0.32 6.56
CA PHE A 464 -32.83 -0.66 7.04
C PHE A 464 -33.64 -0.08 8.19
N GLU A 465 -34.96 -0.25 8.11
CA GLU A 465 -35.87 -0.05 9.22
C GLU A 465 -36.26 -1.41 9.79
N LEU A 466 -35.96 -1.63 11.08
CA LEU A 466 -36.30 -2.86 11.79
C LEU A 466 -37.48 -2.58 12.72
N ILE A 467 -38.51 -3.43 12.67
CA ILE A 467 -39.76 -3.26 13.41
C ILE A 467 -40.06 -4.52 14.21
N SER A 468 -40.41 -4.35 15.48
CA SER A 468 -40.78 -5.44 16.39
C SER A 468 -42.20 -5.96 16.15
N GLN A 469 -42.56 -7.08 16.81
CA GLN A 469 -43.95 -7.56 16.87
C GLN A 469 -44.97 -6.51 17.31
N GLN A 470 -44.56 -5.57 18.16
CA GLN A 470 -45.42 -4.52 18.72
C GLN A 470 -45.51 -3.28 17.81
N GLY A 471 -44.85 -3.31 16.65
CA GLY A 471 -44.81 -2.18 15.71
C GLY A 471 -43.80 -1.10 16.10
N GLU A 472 -42.93 -1.36 17.08
CA GLU A 472 -41.93 -0.39 17.52
C GLU A 472 -40.65 -0.48 16.69
N HIS A 473 -40.08 0.68 16.34
CA HIS A 473 -38.79 0.75 15.65
C HIS A 473 -37.68 0.28 16.57
N GLN A 474 -36.92 -0.72 16.14
CA GLN A 474 -35.78 -1.23 16.87
C GLN A 474 -34.51 -0.45 16.49
N ARG A 475 -33.74 -0.06 17.51
CA ARG A 475 -32.46 0.64 17.34
C ARG A 475 -31.32 -0.19 17.91
N CYS A 476 -30.17 -0.09 17.27
CA CYS A 476 -28.92 -0.62 17.75
C CYS A 476 -27.81 0.40 17.52
N ASP A 477 -26.97 0.61 18.52
CA ASP A 477 -25.86 1.57 18.44
C ASP A 477 -24.77 1.12 17.44
N ASN A 478 -24.66 -0.20 17.19
CA ASN A 478 -23.69 -0.78 16.25
C ASN A 478 -24.23 -0.91 14.81
N TYR A 479 -25.41 -0.33 14.54
CA TYR A 479 -26.03 -0.35 13.22
C TYR A 479 -25.69 0.93 12.44
N GLN A 480 -25.20 0.78 11.20
CA GLN A 480 -24.87 1.92 10.35
C GLN A 480 -26.15 2.55 9.77
N HIS A 481 -26.21 3.88 9.75
CA HIS A 481 -27.36 4.57 9.19
C HIS A 481 -27.49 4.38 7.67
N ASP A 482 -26.38 4.32 6.93
CA ASP A 482 -26.33 4.14 5.48
C ASP A 482 -25.22 3.16 5.11
N TYR A 483 -25.55 2.06 4.43
CA TYR A 483 -24.59 1.10 3.88
C TYR A 483 -24.29 1.41 2.41
N LEU A 484 -23.03 1.32 2.01
CA LEU A 484 -22.60 1.65 0.65
C LEU A 484 -22.53 0.40 -0.24
N PHE A 485 -23.07 0.50 -1.46
CA PHE A 485 -22.82 -0.49 -2.50
C PHE A 485 -21.42 -0.28 -3.07
N LEU A 486 -20.47 -1.07 -2.58
CA LEU A 486 -19.09 -0.99 -3.07
C LEU A 486 -19.01 -1.45 -4.53
N SER A 487 -18.24 -0.72 -5.34
CA SER A 487 -17.88 -1.19 -6.68
C SER A 487 -16.96 -2.39 -6.56
N PRO A 488 -17.16 -3.48 -7.34
CA PRO A 488 -16.13 -4.51 -7.43
C PRO A 488 -14.85 -3.81 -7.87
N LEU A 489 -13.78 -3.99 -7.08
CA LEU A 489 -12.44 -3.50 -7.42
C LEU A 489 -12.14 -4.01 -8.83
N SER A 490 -11.82 -3.09 -9.74
CA SER A 490 -11.54 -3.38 -11.15
C SER A 490 -10.20 -4.08 -11.32
#